data_AF-N1QJ80-F1
#
_entry.id   AF-N1QJ80-F1
#
_cell.length_a   1.000
_cell.length_b   1.000
_cell.length_c   1.000
_cell.angle_alpha   90.00
_cell.angle_beta   90.00
_cell.angle_gamma   90.00
#
_symmetry.space_group_name_H-M   'P 1'
#
loop_
_entity.id
_entity.type
_entity.pdbx_description
1 polymer ?
#
loop_
_entity_poly.entity_id
_entity_poly.type
_entity_poly.pdbx_seq_one_letter_code
_entity_poly.pdbx_strand_id
1 'polypeptide(L)'
;MRRVARAVAVAGLPVNARTVLRPAPAGITYTYLWPHPGTGVTLTHSRHLQLPYGPQTPGPPDAGPAESNDNNNNNDDAASSSRSRSRSESSNGARFDWKETAFKMAEASLTTFASVAVLGAVGYGYTRYYKHMILEKMENAFNPGDPVLDIAATAKQGSATGGHVLMDEDNQREHWVIREEQALIDDIVAGRVRGQYHLIVGEKGTGKSSMLIDAMAKIDGEGCAMFDAHANPEIFRIRLGKALDFEFHEDNMGSFFSIRGPRDAGALLDVERAFNKLEKVALKRRQKVGRPLILIFNSMHLLRDDDGGKDLLELIQQRAEQWSASNLATVIFNSDDYWIYERLKQYATRMNVIRILDLDKQKALAALRNYRTKYRNDHPSESILEQVYDLVGGRMSYLSRCAKSDDMVKTAFSICRAEKTWFLNQCWILGTEMDDDVMDQQKFASAAMVLAKAMVDLEKQMEHRYHPEQGHILPEIPLHKAREIMTRADFIQSYDAINIFAIDSNANVRPDSVPMMNAFREICAEEGFDDFLQATLDRIGDIESLGRTRELTIKDLWEGGKYNIKMQSGGITFECEKPEEDEEGEAKNDDGDVKTYKAAQQVITTAYLKYQEEKEGK
;
A
#
# COMPACT_ATOMS: atom_id res chain seq x y z
N MET A 1 14.00 48.74 -63.07
CA MET A 1 15.06 49.17 -64.01
C MET A 1 16.11 48.06 -64.11
N ARG A 2 16.27 47.45 -65.31
CA ARG A 2 17.38 46.57 -65.81
C ARG A 2 17.66 45.27 -65.03
N ARG A 3 17.93 44.08 -65.60
CA ARG A 3 17.97 43.46 -66.95
C ARG A 3 18.10 41.92 -66.66
N VAL A 4 17.31 41.02 -67.27
CA VAL A 4 17.67 40.08 -68.39
C VAL A 4 18.82 39.08 -68.06
N ALA A 5 18.89 37.78 -68.40
CA ALA A 5 18.02 36.66 -68.82
C ALA A 5 18.96 35.48 -69.24
N ARG A 6 18.46 34.22 -69.24
CA ARG A 6 18.81 33.08 -70.15
C ARG A 6 20.20 32.40 -70.02
N ALA A 7 20.45 31.11 -70.30
CA ALA A 7 19.70 29.97 -70.87
C ALA A 7 20.58 28.69 -71.01
N VAL A 8 19.96 27.48 -71.00
CA VAL A 8 20.16 26.27 -71.89
C VAL A 8 21.47 25.44 -71.74
N ALA A 9 21.62 24.10 -71.88
CA ALA A 9 20.97 22.92 -72.52
C ALA A 9 21.34 21.61 -71.73
N VAL A 10 20.54 20.53 -71.58
CA VAL A 10 20.13 19.40 -72.46
C VAL A 10 21.23 18.42 -72.92
N ALA A 11 21.10 17.14 -72.52
CA ALA A 11 21.42 15.85 -73.21
C ALA A 11 21.81 14.78 -72.14
N GLY A 12 21.49 13.49 -72.15
CA GLY A 12 20.82 12.53 -73.05
C GLY A 12 21.13 11.10 -72.52
N LEU A 13 20.14 10.20 -72.50
CA LEU A 13 20.20 8.75 -72.22
C LEU A 13 21.04 7.98 -73.27
N PRO A 14 21.62 6.76 -73.04
CA PRO A 14 20.87 5.46 -72.96
C PRO A 14 21.52 4.33 -72.06
N VAL A 15 20.78 3.46 -71.33
CA VAL A 15 20.15 2.13 -71.66
C VAL A 15 20.83 0.90 -70.98
N ASN A 16 19.98 0.10 -70.31
CA ASN A 16 20.00 -1.35 -69.97
C ASN A 16 21.02 -1.98 -69.00
N ALA A 17 20.50 -2.52 -67.87
CA ALA A 17 20.43 -3.97 -67.66
C ALA A 17 19.38 -4.33 -66.58
N ARG A 18 18.51 -5.29 -66.91
CA ARG A 18 17.46 -5.92 -66.09
C ARG A 18 18.08 -6.82 -65.01
N THR A 19 17.53 -6.82 -63.79
CA THR A 19 17.14 -8.09 -63.12
C THR A 19 16.02 -7.87 -62.08
N VAL A 20 15.13 -8.86 -62.05
CA VAL A 20 13.84 -8.96 -61.36
C VAL A 20 14.00 -9.28 -59.87
N LEU A 21 13.19 -8.66 -58.99
CA LEU A 21 12.98 -9.12 -57.61
C LEU A 21 11.48 -9.17 -57.29
N ARG A 22 10.99 -10.37 -56.97
CA ARG A 22 9.79 -10.67 -56.18
C ARG A 22 10.21 -11.56 -54.99
N PRO A 23 9.38 -11.67 -53.91
CA PRO A 23 9.87 -11.69 -52.54
C PRO A 23 9.78 -13.04 -51.78
N ALA A 24 10.45 -13.05 -50.61
CA ALA A 24 10.27 -13.87 -49.38
C ALA A 24 10.60 -15.39 -49.46
N PRO A 25 11.00 -16.09 -48.35
CA PRO A 25 10.57 -15.83 -46.96
C PRO A 25 11.60 -16.08 -45.80
N ALA A 26 11.15 -15.62 -44.61
CA ALA A 26 11.34 -16.18 -43.26
C ALA A 26 12.72 -16.26 -42.58
N GLY A 27 12.74 -15.86 -41.30
CA GLY A 27 13.73 -16.31 -40.31
C GLY A 27 14.16 -15.22 -39.31
N ILE A 28 13.34 -14.94 -38.30
CA ILE A 28 13.72 -14.13 -37.15
C ILE A 28 14.14 -15.07 -36.00
N THR A 29 15.36 -14.91 -35.51
CA THR A 29 15.88 -15.52 -34.28
C THR A 29 16.25 -14.40 -33.32
N TYR A 30 15.57 -14.29 -32.19
CA TYR A 30 15.94 -13.35 -31.12
C TYR A 30 16.77 -14.06 -30.05
N THR A 31 18.02 -13.63 -29.91
CA THR A 31 18.93 -14.02 -28.83
C THR A 31 18.94 -12.90 -27.80
N TYR A 32 18.49 -13.16 -26.57
CA TYR A 32 18.51 -12.20 -25.47
C TYR A 32 19.95 -12.00 -24.95
N LEU A 33 20.43 -10.76 -24.99
CA LEU A 33 21.71 -10.35 -24.37
C LEU A 33 21.42 -9.23 -23.36
N TRP A 34 21.77 -9.50 -22.10
CA TRP A 34 21.66 -8.59 -20.95
C TRP A 34 22.87 -7.64 -20.91
N PRO A 35 22.72 -6.32 -20.66
CA PRO A 35 23.84 -5.46 -20.35
C PRO A 35 23.92 -5.11 -18.85
N HIS A 36 25.08 -5.38 -18.24
CA HIS A 36 25.51 -4.82 -16.96
C HIS A 36 26.03 -3.37 -17.13
N PRO A 37 25.93 -2.50 -16.11
CA PRO A 37 26.62 -1.22 -16.07
C PRO A 37 27.86 -1.23 -15.14
N GLY A 38 28.94 -0.60 -15.60
CA GLY A 38 30.08 -0.10 -14.80
C GLY A 38 30.73 0.99 -15.65
N THR A 39 31.29 2.09 -15.17
CA THR A 39 31.84 2.61 -13.90
C THR A 39 31.81 4.15 -14.06
N GLY A 40 31.83 5.08 -13.10
CA GLY A 40 32.18 5.12 -11.69
C GLY A 40 32.96 6.43 -11.47
N VAL A 41 32.60 7.28 -10.49
CA VAL A 41 33.57 8.12 -9.77
C VAL A 41 33.13 8.25 -8.30
N THR A 42 34.04 7.76 -7.48
CA THR A 42 34.16 7.70 -6.02
C THR A 42 34.39 9.06 -5.36
N LEU A 43 33.82 9.24 -4.16
CA LEU A 43 34.47 9.99 -3.08
C LEU A 43 34.30 9.22 -1.77
N THR A 44 35.43 9.08 -1.10
CA THR A 44 35.77 8.11 -0.05
C THR A 44 35.56 8.65 1.36
N HIS A 45 35.05 7.82 2.27
CA HIS A 45 35.49 7.90 3.67
C HIS A 45 35.56 6.51 4.33
N SER A 46 36.78 6.18 4.78
CA SER A 46 37.16 4.96 5.49
C SER A 46 36.77 5.05 6.97
N ARG A 47 36.26 3.95 7.55
CA ARG A 47 36.56 3.56 8.93
C ARG A 47 36.67 2.04 9.07
N HIS A 48 37.83 1.63 9.55
CA HIS A 48 38.17 0.29 10.04
C HIS A 48 37.32 -0.10 11.25
N LEU A 49 36.89 -1.37 11.30
CA LEU A 49 36.77 -2.13 12.55
C LEU A 49 36.97 -3.62 12.26
N GLN A 50 38.13 -4.12 12.66
CA GLN A 50 38.47 -5.54 12.73
C GLN A 50 37.74 -6.17 13.93
N LEU A 51 37.04 -7.27 13.70
CA LEU A 51 36.52 -8.17 14.74
C LEU A 51 37.49 -9.34 14.91
N PRO A 52 37.85 -9.75 16.15
CA PRO A 52 38.67 -10.93 16.37
C PRO A 52 37.83 -12.22 16.33
N TYR A 53 38.39 -13.22 15.65
CA TYR A 53 37.98 -14.61 15.58
C TYR A 53 38.03 -15.30 16.96
N GLY A 54 36.99 -16.07 17.30
CA GLY A 54 36.96 -17.05 18.40
C GLY A 54 36.67 -18.46 17.87
N PRO A 55 37.08 -19.54 18.57
CA PRO A 55 37.36 -20.84 17.95
C PRO A 55 36.13 -21.72 17.72
N GLN A 56 36.17 -22.46 16.61
CA GLN A 56 35.25 -23.56 16.28
C GLN A 56 35.61 -24.84 17.03
N THR A 57 34.60 -25.55 17.53
CA THR A 57 34.66 -26.99 17.87
C THR A 57 33.31 -27.67 17.59
N PRO A 58 33.29 -28.99 17.37
CA PRO A 58 32.44 -29.66 16.37
C PRO A 58 31.12 -30.24 16.91
N GLY A 59 30.11 -30.28 16.05
CA GLY A 59 28.85 -31.01 16.29
C GLY A 59 29.01 -32.52 16.17
N PRO A 60 28.11 -33.29 16.81
CA PRO A 60 27.38 -34.37 16.10
C PRO A 60 25.97 -34.65 16.71
N PRO A 61 25.22 -35.68 16.29
CA PRO A 61 24.70 -35.97 14.95
C PRO A 61 23.16 -36.18 14.95
N ASP A 62 22.58 -36.34 13.77
CA ASP A 62 21.22 -36.85 13.52
C ASP A 62 20.92 -38.15 14.29
N ALA A 63 19.70 -38.25 14.85
CA ALA A 63 18.91 -39.48 14.86
C ALA A 63 17.47 -39.18 15.30
N GLY A 64 16.51 -39.33 14.38
CA GLY A 64 15.09 -39.43 14.69
C GLY A 64 14.75 -40.75 15.40
N PRO A 65 13.51 -40.91 15.88
CA PRO A 65 13.11 -42.09 16.63
C PRO A 65 12.64 -43.22 15.69
N ALA A 66 13.08 -44.45 15.96
CA ALA A 66 12.31 -45.66 15.66
C ALA A 66 12.69 -46.76 16.66
N GLU A 67 11.65 -47.40 17.19
CA GLU A 67 11.64 -48.42 18.23
C GLU A 67 12.31 -49.74 17.80
N SER A 68 12.93 -50.47 18.73
CA SER A 68 12.39 -51.75 19.25
C SER A 68 13.41 -52.56 20.06
N ASN A 69 12.90 -53.02 21.22
CA ASN A 69 13.13 -54.26 21.96
C ASN A 69 14.51 -54.77 22.45
N ASP A 70 14.49 -54.99 23.77
CA ASP A 70 14.83 -56.21 24.51
C ASP A 70 16.30 -56.66 24.74
N ASN A 71 16.59 -56.64 26.05
CA ASN A 71 17.16 -57.71 26.87
C ASN A 71 18.66 -58.08 26.81
N ASN A 72 19.22 -57.90 28.01
CA ASN A 72 19.99 -58.86 28.80
C ASN A 72 21.52 -58.94 28.68
N ASN A 73 22.09 -58.71 29.88
CA ASN A 73 23.14 -59.46 30.56
C ASN A 73 24.62 -59.17 30.27
N ASN A 74 25.24 -58.60 31.31
CA ASN A 74 26.37 -59.12 32.08
C ASN A 74 27.69 -59.31 31.32
N ASN A 75 28.69 -58.48 31.63
CA ASN A 75 29.86 -58.81 32.49
C ASN A 75 30.95 -59.57 31.69
N ASP A 76 32.24 -59.32 31.77
CA ASP A 76 33.12 -58.62 32.69
C ASP A 76 34.39 -58.20 31.91
N ASP A 77 35.16 -57.25 32.47
CA ASP A 77 36.61 -57.38 32.73
C ASP A 77 37.49 -56.12 32.50
N ALA A 78 38.23 -55.87 33.57
CA ALA A 78 39.63 -55.42 33.64
C ALA A 78 39.96 -53.91 33.49
N ALA A 79 40.31 -53.32 34.63
CA ALA A 79 41.28 -52.23 34.72
C ALA A 79 42.39 -52.61 35.73
N SER A 80 43.65 -52.34 35.36
CA SER A 80 44.83 -52.75 36.10
C SER A 80 45.49 -51.64 36.94
N SER A 81 45.77 -52.00 38.19
CA SER A 81 46.93 -51.67 39.05
C SER A 81 47.26 -50.22 39.44
N SER A 82 47.20 -49.92 40.74
CA SER A 82 48.32 -49.93 41.71
C SER A 82 47.97 -49.09 42.96
N ARG A 83 48.47 -49.23 44.19
CA ARG A 83 49.09 -50.29 45.03
C ARG A 83 49.45 -49.60 46.37
N SER A 84 48.89 -50.00 47.53
CA SER A 84 49.61 -49.95 48.83
C SER A 84 48.86 -50.59 50.03
N ARG A 85 49.43 -51.72 50.48
CA ARG A 85 49.68 -52.19 51.86
C ARG A 85 48.61 -52.09 52.98
N SER A 86 48.00 -53.26 53.24
CA SER A 86 47.84 -53.99 54.52
C SER A 86 47.90 -53.24 55.87
N ARG A 87 46.81 -53.31 56.65
CA ARG A 87 46.79 -53.90 58.02
C ARG A 87 45.36 -54.23 58.47
N SER A 88 45.28 -55.27 59.29
CA SER A 88 44.13 -55.96 59.88
C SER A 88 43.29 -55.16 60.88
N GLU A 89 41.98 -55.46 60.96
CA GLU A 89 41.11 -55.69 62.16
C GLU A 89 39.65 -55.36 61.80
N SER A 90 38.78 -56.36 61.67
CA SER A 90 37.86 -56.90 62.70
C SER A 90 36.52 -56.15 62.83
N SER A 91 35.47 -56.87 62.46
CA SER A 91 34.11 -56.89 63.03
C SER A 91 33.09 -55.76 62.74
N ASN A 92 31.87 -56.24 62.47
CA ASN A 92 30.55 -55.64 62.66
C ASN A 92 29.94 -54.71 61.60
N GLY A 93 29.14 -55.34 60.72
CA GLY A 93 27.74 -55.02 60.48
C GLY A 93 27.32 -53.54 60.51
N ALA A 94 27.42 -52.87 59.36
CA ALA A 94 26.73 -51.61 59.14
C ALA A 94 25.22 -51.87 58.98
N ARG A 95 24.44 -51.57 60.03
CA ARG A 95 23.00 -51.29 59.88
C ARG A 95 22.86 -50.10 58.93
N PHE A 96 22.11 -50.28 57.85
CA PHE A 96 21.70 -49.19 56.96
C PHE A 96 20.92 -48.15 57.79
N ASP A 97 21.49 -46.97 58.00
CA ASP A 97 20.85 -45.91 58.79
C ASP A 97 19.84 -45.14 57.93
N TRP A 98 18.60 -45.66 57.91
CA TRP A 98 17.47 -45.06 57.24
C TRP A 98 17.17 -43.63 57.73
N LYS A 99 17.56 -43.27 58.96
CA LYS A 99 17.34 -41.91 59.49
C LYS A 99 18.30 -40.90 58.89
N GLU A 100 19.57 -41.26 58.78
CA GLU A 100 20.58 -40.38 58.15
C GLU A 100 20.31 -40.24 56.64
N THR A 101 19.91 -41.32 55.99
CA THR A 101 19.53 -41.32 54.57
C THR A 101 18.27 -40.50 54.32
N ALA A 102 17.23 -40.65 55.17
CA ALA A 102 16.01 -39.86 55.09
C ALA A 102 16.27 -38.37 55.39
N PHE A 103 17.19 -38.05 56.30
CA PHE A 103 17.58 -36.67 56.59
C PHE A 103 18.31 -36.04 55.40
N LYS A 104 19.25 -36.75 54.75
CA LYS A 104 19.91 -36.29 53.52
C LYS A 104 18.93 -36.14 52.35
N MET A 105 17.94 -37.03 52.23
CA MET A 105 16.85 -36.88 51.25
C MET A 105 15.94 -35.67 51.57
N ALA A 106 15.66 -35.41 52.85
CA ALA A 106 14.91 -34.24 53.29
C ALA A 106 15.69 -32.95 52.99
N GLU A 107 17.00 -32.91 53.26
CA GLU A 107 17.87 -31.78 52.96
C GLU A 107 17.97 -31.51 51.45
N ALA A 108 18.14 -32.56 50.64
CA ALA A 108 18.17 -32.45 49.18
C ALA A 108 16.82 -31.99 48.61
N SER A 109 15.71 -32.52 49.12
CA SER A 109 14.37 -32.11 48.69
C SER A 109 14.06 -30.66 49.10
N LEU A 110 14.48 -30.22 50.29
CA LEU A 110 14.29 -28.85 50.77
C LEU A 110 15.15 -27.86 49.97
N THR A 111 16.38 -28.25 49.61
CA THR A 111 17.26 -27.46 48.73
C THR A 111 16.68 -27.32 47.31
N THR A 112 16.12 -28.40 46.78
CA THR A 112 15.44 -28.39 45.48
C THR A 112 14.19 -27.51 45.53
N PHE A 113 13.39 -27.64 46.59
CA PHE A 113 12.21 -26.80 46.82
C PHE A 113 12.58 -25.32 46.95
N ALA A 114 13.62 -24.98 47.71
CA ALA A 114 14.10 -23.61 47.86
C ALA A 114 14.54 -23.04 46.51
N SER A 115 15.24 -23.83 45.69
CA SER A 115 15.67 -23.42 44.35
C SER A 115 14.47 -23.15 43.42
N VAL A 116 13.47 -24.04 43.42
CA VAL A 116 12.23 -23.86 42.66
C VAL A 116 11.43 -22.66 43.16
N ALA A 117 11.37 -22.43 44.47
CA ALA A 117 10.67 -21.30 45.07
C ALA A 117 11.33 -19.96 44.69
N VAL A 118 12.66 -19.89 44.72
CA VAL A 118 13.41 -18.71 44.24
C VAL A 118 13.17 -18.47 42.76
N LEU A 119 13.25 -19.52 41.93
CA LEU A 119 12.97 -19.42 40.49
C LEU A 119 11.54 -18.92 40.23
N GLY A 120 10.56 -19.45 40.96
CA GLY A 120 9.15 -19.03 40.88
C GLY A 120 8.94 -17.58 41.32
N ALA A 121 9.59 -17.14 42.40
CA ALA A 121 9.53 -15.77 42.88
C ALA A 121 10.16 -14.79 41.88
N VAL A 122 11.33 -15.12 41.31
CA VAL A 122 12.00 -14.31 40.28
C VAL A 122 11.16 -14.25 39.02
N GLY A 123 10.62 -15.37 38.52
CA GLY A 123 9.75 -15.39 37.35
C GLY A 123 8.47 -14.58 37.54
N TYR A 124 7.84 -14.66 38.72
CA TYR A 124 6.68 -13.84 39.07
C TYR A 124 7.02 -12.34 39.15
N GLY A 125 8.13 -12.01 39.82
CA GLY A 125 8.63 -10.64 39.94
C GLY A 125 8.92 -10.02 38.57
N TYR A 126 9.64 -10.74 37.71
CA TYR A 126 9.91 -10.34 36.33
C TYR A 126 8.62 -10.10 35.55
N THR A 127 7.65 -11.02 35.63
CA THR A 127 6.38 -10.89 34.91
C THR A 127 5.59 -9.66 35.35
N ARG A 128 5.58 -9.36 36.66
CA ARG A 128 4.94 -8.15 37.21
C ARG A 128 5.65 -6.88 36.75
N TYR A 129 6.98 -6.85 36.86
CA TYR A 129 7.82 -5.74 36.41
C TYR A 129 7.62 -5.47 34.91
N TYR A 130 7.74 -6.49 34.07
CA TYR A 130 7.58 -6.37 32.61
C TYR A 130 6.20 -5.82 32.22
N LYS A 131 5.13 -6.32 32.86
CA LYS A 131 3.77 -5.78 32.64
C LYS A 131 3.63 -4.31 33.04
N HIS A 132 4.33 -3.87 34.08
CA HIS A 132 4.34 -2.48 34.50
C HIS A 132 5.13 -1.61 33.52
N MET A 133 6.34 -2.04 33.17
CA MET A 133 7.25 -1.36 32.24
C MET A 133 6.60 -1.14 30.87
N ILE A 134 5.88 -2.13 30.32
CA ILE A 134 5.14 -1.95 29.05
C ILE A 134 4.13 -0.82 29.12
N LEU A 135 3.36 -0.74 30.21
CA LEU A 135 2.34 0.30 30.36
C LEU A 135 2.97 1.67 30.57
N GLU A 136 4.15 1.72 31.20
CA GLU A 136 4.92 2.95 31.40
C GLU A 136 5.55 3.45 30.10
N LYS A 137 6.21 2.58 29.32
CA LYS A 137 6.69 2.89 27.96
C LYS A 137 5.57 3.46 27.10
N MET A 138 4.42 2.79 27.08
CA MET A 138 3.25 3.26 26.34
C MET A 138 2.65 4.56 26.89
N GLU A 139 2.72 4.83 28.21
CA GLU A 139 2.32 6.13 28.79
C GLU A 139 3.28 7.24 28.34
N ASN A 140 4.57 6.93 28.16
CA ASN A 140 5.59 7.87 27.70
C ASN A 140 5.40 8.30 26.24
N ALA A 141 4.87 7.42 25.39
CA ALA A 141 4.55 7.76 23.99
C ALA A 141 3.55 8.93 23.85
N PHE A 142 2.79 9.25 24.90
CA PHE A 142 1.81 10.35 24.93
C PHE A 142 2.26 11.53 25.80
N ASN A 143 3.52 11.56 26.22
CA ASN A 143 4.09 12.73 26.89
C ASN A 143 4.52 13.78 25.85
N PRO A 144 4.70 15.05 26.25
CA PRO A 144 5.15 16.09 25.33
C PRO A 144 6.48 15.73 24.65
N GLY A 145 6.65 16.18 23.40
CA GLY A 145 7.83 15.91 22.56
C GLY A 145 7.69 14.69 21.64
N ASP A 146 6.55 14.56 20.95
CA ASP A 146 6.34 13.49 19.96
C ASP A 146 7.42 13.53 18.85
N PRO A 147 8.09 12.39 18.51
CA PRO A 147 9.14 12.34 17.49
C PRO A 147 8.73 12.85 16.10
N VAL A 148 7.44 12.79 15.74
CA VAL A 148 6.91 13.33 14.49
C VAL A 148 7.11 14.84 14.40
N LEU A 149 7.01 15.54 15.54
CA LEU A 149 7.26 16.98 15.61
C LEU A 149 8.73 17.31 15.35
N ASP A 150 9.66 16.51 15.88
CA ASP A 150 11.10 16.66 15.64
C ASP A 150 11.48 16.45 14.18
N ILE A 151 10.89 15.42 13.55
CA ILE A 151 11.09 15.14 12.12
C ILE A 151 10.55 16.32 11.29
N ALA A 152 9.36 16.82 11.63
CA ALA A 152 8.75 17.96 10.94
C ALA A 152 9.56 19.26 11.12
N ALA A 153 10.11 19.50 12.32
CA ALA A 153 10.99 20.63 12.61
C ALA A 153 12.31 20.54 11.81
N THR A 154 12.92 19.36 11.78
CA THR A 154 14.16 19.11 11.02
C THR A 154 13.96 19.32 9.52
N ALA A 155 12.84 18.83 8.96
CA ALA A 155 12.52 19.00 7.54
C ALA A 155 12.28 20.48 7.15
N LYS A 156 11.81 21.32 8.08
CA LYS A 156 11.54 22.75 7.83
C LYS A 156 12.76 23.66 8.09
N GLN A 157 13.58 23.37 9.10
CA GLN A 157 14.62 24.30 9.59
C GLN A 157 15.98 23.65 9.93
N GLY A 158 16.15 22.34 9.73
CA GLY A 158 17.43 21.65 9.94
C GLY A 158 17.85 21.45 11.41
N SER A 159 16.95 21.69 12.37
CA SER A 159 17.19 21.47 13.81
C SER A 159 16.06 20.63 14.43
N ALA A 160 16.42 19.67 15.29
CA ALA A 160 15.51 18.78 16.02
C ALA A 160 15.35 19.31 17.46
N THR A 161 14.32 20.11 17.71
CA THR A 161 14.17 20.88 18.96
C THR A 161 12.72 20.89 19.48
N GLY A 162 11.94 19.85 19.19
CA GLY A 162 10.54 19.71 19.62
C GLY A 162 9.56 20.61 18.86
N GLY A 163 8.28 20.54 19.22
CA GLY A 163 7.21 21.34 18.61
C GLY A 163 7.41 22.85 18.79
N HIS A 164 8.18 23.28 19.79
CA HIS A 164 8.42 24.68 20.12
C HIS A 164 9.06 25.50 19.00
N VAL A 165 9.95 24.92 18.18
CA VAL A 165 10.60 25.64 17.07
C VAL A 165 9.67 25.77 15.85
N LEU A 166 8.56 25.05 15.85
CA LEU A 166 7.53 25.19 14.82
C LEU A 166 6.60 26.38 15.12
N MET A 167 6.57 26.90 16.34
CA MET A 167 5.63 27.95 16.76
C MET A 167 6.35 29.29 16.98
N ASP A 168 5.69 30.40 16.63
CA ASP A 168 6.14 31.76 16.93
C ASP A 168 5.91 32.13 18.40
N GLU A 169 6.36 33.32 18.81
CA GLU A 169 6.22 33.86 20.18
C GLU A 169 4.76 33.84 20.69
N ASP A 170 3.77 33.82 19.80
CA ASP A 170 2.34 33.74 20.10
C ASP A 170 1.76 32.30 20.11
N ASN A 171 2.58 31.24 20.14
CA ASN A 171 2.15 29.83 20.07
C ASN A 171 1.31 29.49 18.81
N GLN A 172 1.56 30.19 17.70
CA GLN A 172 0.99 29.86 16.39
C GLN A 172 2.11 29.31 15.53
N ARG A 173 1.90 28.21 14.77
CA ARG A 173 2.77 28.00 13.61
C ARG A 173 2.57 29.20 12.71
N GLU A 174 3.64 29.71 12.11
CA GLU A 174 3.55 30.50 10.87
C GLU A 174 2.95 29.60 9.78
N HIS A 175 1.64 29.36 9.81
CA HIS A 175 0.89 28.89 8.68
C HIS A 175 0.14 30.09 8.14
N TRP A 176 0.70 30.56 7.03
CA TRP A 176 0.36 31.78 6.31
C TRP A 176 -1.05 31.82 5.71
N VAL A 177 -1.89 30.84 6.04
CA VAL A 177 -3.26 30.67 5.58
C VAL A 177 -4.10 30.16 6.75
N ILE A 178 -5.01 30.99 7.21
CA ILE A 178 -6.00 30.62 8.23
C ILE A 178 -7.10 29.83 7.53
N ARG A 179 -7.17 28.53 7.83
CA ARG A 179 -8.26 27.65 7.40
C ARG A 179 -9.35 27.63 8.47
N GLU A 180 -10.61 27.59 8.04
CA GLU A 180 -11.77 27.58 8.94
C GLU A 180 -11.81 26.28 9.76
N GLU A 181 -11.38 25.17 9.16
CA GLU A 181 -11.37 23.85 9.78
C GLU A 181 -10.23 23.71 10.81
N GLN A 182 -9.22 24.60 10.80
CA GLN A 182 -8.07 24.48 11.69
C GLN A 182 -8.47 24.57 13.16
N ALA A 183 -9.39 25.47 13.51
CA ALA A 183 -9.87 25.61 14.90
C ALA A 183 -10.52 24.32 15.41
N LEU A 184 -11.30 23.65 14.56
CA LEU A 184 -11.91 22.37 14.90
C LEU A 184 -10.85 21.27 15.07
N ILE A 185 -9.86 21.20 14.16
CA ILE A 185 -8.77 20.21 14.27
C ILE A 185 -7.93 20.45 15.52
N ASP A 186 -7.64 21.71 15.86
CA ASP A 186 -6.95 22.08 17.09
C ASP A 186 -7.72 21.61 18.34
N ASP A 187 -9.05 21.79 18.36
CA ASP A 187 -9.90 21.33 19.46
C ASP A 187 -9.96 19.80 19.58
N ILE A 188 -9.97 19.09 18.46
CA ILE A 188 -9.96 17.62 18.43
C ILE A 188 -8.63 17.10 18.96
N VAL A 189 -7.50 17.59 18.44
CA VAL A 189 -6.16 17.15 18.82
C VAL A 189 -5.82 17.57 20.26
N ALA A 190 -6.35 18.68 20.77
CA ALA A 190 -6.22 19.05 22.18
C ALA A 190 -7.04 18.16 23.15
N GLY A 191 -7.89 17.27 22.63
CA GLY A 191 -8.80 16.42 23.42
C GLY A 191 -9.98 17.18 24.03
N ARG A 192 -10.34 18.34 23.46
CA ARG A 192 -11.51 19.13 23.87
C ARG A 192 -12.80 18.55 23.28
N VAL A 193 -12.75 18.10 22.02
CA VAL A 193 -13.86 17.36 21.38
C VAL A 193 -13.85 15.91 21.87
N ARG A 194 -15.02 15.37 22.20
CA ARG A 194 -15.19 14.05 22.82
C ARG A 194 -16.40 13.32 22.23
N GLY A 195 -16.45 12.00 22.38
CA GLY A 195 -17.60 11.18 22.01
C GLY A 195 -17.67 10.77 20.54
N GLN A 196 -16.69 11.20 19.74
CA GLN A 196 -16.59 10.99 18.30
C GLN A 196 -15.15 10.61 17.90
N TYR A 197 -15.04 9.95 16.74
CA TYR A 197 -13.79 9.81 16.00
C TYR A 197 -13.96 10.50 14.65
N HIS A 198 -12.84 10.88 14.04
CA HIS A 198 -12.85 11.78 12.91
C HIS A 198 -12.20 11.13 11.68
N LEU A 199 -12.80 11.36 10.51
CA LEU A 199 -12.18 11.06 9.23
C LEU A 199 -11.94 12.38 8.50
N ILE A 200 -10.68 12.72 8.29
CA ILE A 200 -10.26 13.84 7.47
C ILE A 200 -10.08 13.32 6.04
N VAL A 201 -10.87 13.87 5.12
CA VAL A 201 -10.82 13.54 3.68
C VAL A 201 -10.53 14.79 2.86
N GLY A 202 -9.93 14.59 1.69
CA GLY A 202 -9.66 15.63 0.72
C GLY A 202 -8.54 15.19 -0.20
N GLU A 203 -8.35 15.88 -1.30
CA GLU A 203 -7.40 15.44 -2.32
C GLU A 203 -5.94 15.51 -1.84
N LYS A 204 -5.08 14.79 -2.54
CA LYS A 204 -3.64 14.83 -2.30
C LYS A 204 -3.12 16.26 -2.43
N GLY A 205 -2.42 16.71 -1.40
CA GLY A 205 -1.78 18.03 -1.40
C GLY A 205 -2.64 19.21 -0.93
N THR A 206 -3.83 18.97 -0.38
CA THR A 206 -4.66 20.03 0.24
C THR A 206 -4.13 20.51 1.60
N GLY A 207 -3.29 19.72 2.28
CA GLY A 207 -2.60 20.11 3.51
C GLY A 207 -3.06 19.40 4.80
N LYS A 208 -3.89 18.36 4.70
CA LYS A 208 -4.45 17.60 5.83
C LYS A 208 -3.42 17.20 6.89
N SER A 209 -2.33 16.52 6.51
CA SER A 209 -1.27 16.14 7.45
C SER A 209 -0.55 17.34 8.04
N SER A 210 -0.40 18.45 7.30
CA SER A 210 0.22 19.67 7.84
C SER A 210 -0.65 20.31 8.93
N MET A 211 -1.98 20.28 8.77
CA MET A 211 -2.94 20.76 9.77
C MET A 211 -2.91 19.92 11.05
N LEU A 212 -2.79 18.60 10.92
CA LEU A 212 -2.65 17.69 12.08
C LEU A 212 -1.36 17.94 12.85
N ILE A 213 -0.22 18.03 12.15
CA ILE A 213 1.07 18.30 12.80
C ILE A 213 1.08 19.71 13.41
N ASP A 214 0.37 20.69 12.83
CA ASP A 214 0.19 22.02 13.45
C ASP A 214 -0.57 21.92 14.78
N ALA A 215 -1.71 21.24 14.77
CA ALA A 215 -2.52 21.04 15.96
C ALA A 215 -1.76 20.29 17.07
N MET A 216 -0.95 19.28 16.71
CA MET A 216 -0.08 18.59 17.65
C MET A 216 1.00 19.53 18.22
N ALA A 217 1.61 20.38 17.39
CA ALA A 217 2.64 21.31 17.84
C ALA A 217 2.12 22.31 18.89
N LYS A 218 0.86 22.76 18.79
CA LYS A 218 0.21 23.68 19.77
C LYS A 218 0.15 23.15 21.19
N ILE A 219 0.20 21.82 21.34
CA ILE A 219 0.18 21.12 22.62
C ILE A 219 1.48 20.35 22.86
N ASP A 220 2.51 20.62 22.06
CA ASP A 220 3.80 19.91 22.06
C ASP A 220 3.64 18.37 22.01
N GLY A 221 2.65 17.89 21.26
CA GLY A 221 2.35 16.45 21.12
C GLY A 221 1.77 15.79 22.37
N GLU A 222 1.43 16.55 23.42
CA GLU A 222 0.84 15.96 24.62
C GLU A 222 -0.42 15.16 24.29
N GLY A 223 -0.50 13.95 24.83
CA GLY A 223 -1.69 13.13 24.73
C GLY A 223 -1.94 12.57 23.34
N CYS A 224 -1.04 12.81 22.38
CA CYS A 224 -1.16 12.42 20.99
C CYS A 224 -0.11 11.39 20.59
N ALA A 225 -0.49 10.51 19.67
CA ALA A 225 0.44 9.67 18.93
C ALA A 225 0.02 9.64 17.45
N MET A 226 0.97 9.82 16.54
CA MET A 226 0.72 9.84 15.10
C MET A 226 1.65 8.89 14.35
N PHE A 227 1.13 8.18 13.35
CA PHE A 227 1.94 7.40 12.43
C PHE A 227 1.31 7.24 11.05
N ASP A 228 2.13 6.89 10.06
CA ASP A 228 1.69 6.61 8.69
C ASP A 228 1.30 5.15 8.49
N ALA A 229 0.10 4.94 7.94
CA ALA A 229 -0.36 3.63 7.50
C ALA A 229 0.52 3.06 6.38
N HIS A 230 0.42 1.74 6.19
CA HIS A 230 1.20 1.02 5.20
C HIS A 230 0.39 -0.15 4.65
N ALA A 231 0.52 -0.40 3.34
CA ALA A 231 -0.17 -1.49 2.65
C ALA A 231 0.04 -2.88 3.29
N ASN A 232 1.26 -3.16 3.75
CA ASN A 232 1.58 -4.41 4.44
C ASN A 232 1.23 -4.34 5.94
N PRO A 233 0.33 -5.22 6.45
CA PRO A 233 -0.06 -5.26 7.87
C PRO A 233 1.10 -5.46 8.85
N GLU A 234 2.17 -6.19 8.48
CA GLU A 234 3.33 -6.37 9.36
C GLU A 234 4.11 -5.07 9.56
N ILE A 235 4.27 -4.28 8.49
CA ILE A 235 4.92 -2.97 8.57
C ILE A 235 4.01 -2.00 9.32
N PHE A 236 2.69 -2.09 9.13
CA PHE A 236 1.72 -1.33 9.90
C PHE A 236 1.86 -1.62 11.40
N ARG A 237 1.91 -2.91 11.79
CA ARG A 237 2.13 -3.35 13.17
C ARG A 237 3.39 -2.70 13.75
N ILE A 238 4.53 -2.79 13.05
CA ILE A 238 5.80 -2.24 13.53
C ILE A 238 5.72 -0.72 13.71
N ARG A 239 5.10 0.00 12.78
CA ARG A 239 4.93 1.46 12.87
C ARG A 239 4.02 1.87 14.02
N LEU A 240 2.92 1.15 14.21
CA LEU A 240 2.03 1.34 15.37
C LEU A 240 2.79 1.09 16.68
N GLY A 241 3.57 0.00 16.75
CA GLY A 241 4.39 -0.30 17.92
C GLY A 241 5.36 0.83 18.26
N LYS A 242 6.10 1.34 17.26
CA LYS A 242 7.00 2.49 17.45
C LYS A 242 6.27 3.74 17.94
N ALA A 243 5.11 4.04 17.36
CA ALA A 243 4.33 5.22 17.75
C ALA A 243 3.74 5.11 19.16
N LEU A 244 3.48 3.89 19.64
CA LEU A 244 2.97 3.62 20.98
C LEU A 244 4.05 3.23 21.99
N ASP A 245 5.34 3.31 21.61
CA ASP A 245 6.47 2.77 22.39
C ASP A 245 6.19 1.35 22.92
N PHE A 246 5.72 0.48 22.01
CA PHE A 246 5.27 -0.88 22.30
C PHE A 246 6.04 -1.90 21.47
N GLU A 247 6.79 -2.75 22.15
CA GLU A 247 7.45 -3.90 21.56
C GLU A 247 6.53 -5.13 21.63
N PHE A 248 6.33 -5.79 20.49
CA PHE A 248 5.50 -6.99 20.36
C PHE A 248 6.23 -8.25 20.85
N HIS A 249 6.66 -8.24 22.12
CA HIS A 249 7.34 -9.33 22.82
C HIS A 249 8.80 -9.61 22.45
N GLU A 250 9.41 -8.77 21.62
CA GLU A 250 10.85 -8.82 21.31
C GLU A 250 11.72 -8.72 22.59
N ASP A 251 11.26 -7.96 23.58
CA ASP A 251 11.94 -7.75 24.86
C ASP A 251 11.57 -8.77 25.96
N ASN A 252 10.70 -9.75 25.68
CA ASN A 252 10.22 -10.68 26.69
C ASN A 252 11.20 -11.84 26.93
N MET A 253 11.95 -11.77 28.03
CA MET A 253 12.84 -12.83 28.52
C MET A 253 12.11 -13.98 29.26
N GLY A 254 10.77 -14.04 29.24
CA GLY A 254 9.99 -15.08 29.90
C GLY A 254 10.35 -16.51 29.49
N SER A 255 10.89 -16.69 28.27
CA SER A 255 11.38 -17.98 27.78
C SER A 255 12.47 -18.59 28.69
N PHE A 256 13.32 -17.77 29.32
CA PHE A 256 14.36 -18.25 30.26
C PHE A 256 13.79 -18.92 31.52
N PHE A 257 12.52 -18.66 31.85
CA PHE A 257 11.83 -19.24 33.01
C PHE A 257 10.78 -20.29 32.60
N SER A 258 10.83 -20.80 31.37
CA SER A 258 9.79 -21.68 30.81
C SER A 258 8.38 -21.07 30.82
N ILE A 259 8.29 -19.73 30.97
CA ILE A 259 7.04 -19.00 30.84
C ILE A 259 6.85 -18.76 29.35
N ARG A 260 5.91 -19.49 28.75
CA ARG A 260 5.57 -19.29 27.33
C ARG A 260 5.12 -17.84 27.14
N GLY A 261 5.78 -17.14 26.24
CA GLY A 261 5.25 -15.89 25.69
C GLY A 261 3.91 -16.13 25.01
N PRO A 262 3.10 -15.08 24.79
CA PRO A 262 1.94 -15.19 23.91
C PRO A 262 2.42 -15.70 22.55
N ARG A 263 1.66 -16.62 21.95
CA ARG A 263 2.03 -17.23 20.65
C ARG A 263 2.26 -16.13 19.63
N ASP A 264 3.29 -16.31 18.79
CA ASP A 264 3.44 -15.56 17.55
C ASP A 264 2.09 -15.60 16.82
N ALA A 265 1.54 -14.41 16.62
CA ALA A 265 0.27 -14.21 15.96
C ALA A 265 0.50 -13.28 14.77
N GLY A 266 -0.42 -13.29 13.80
CA GLY A 266 -0.35 -12.36 12.68
C GLY A 266 -0.53 -10.90 13.13
N ALA A 267 -0.11 -9.96 12.28
CA ALA A 267 -0.16 -8.52 12.51
C ALA A 267 -1.43 -8.01 13.22
N LEU A 268 -2.62 -8.45 12.79
CA LEU A 268 -3.90 -7.97 13.32
C LEU A 268 -4.08 -8.30 14.81
N LEU A 269 -3.71 -9.52 15.23
CA LEU A 269 -3.84 -9.93 16.63
C LEU A 269 -2.89 -9.14 17.53
N ASP A 270 -1.72 -8.80 17.00
CA ASP A 270 -0.73 -8.00 17.70
C ASP A 270 -1.16 -6.54 17.83
N VAL A 271 -1.71 -5.94 16.76
CA VAL A 271 -2.35 -4.62 16.81
C VAL A 271 -3.45 -4.61 17.88
N GLU A 272 -4.30 -5.64 17.91
CA GLU A 272 -5.35 -5.81 18.91
C GLU A 272 -4.79 -5.95 20.34
N ARG A 273 -3.66 -6.66 20.53
CA ARG A 273 -2.97 -6.73 21.83
C ARG A 273 -2.44 -5.36 22.27
N ALA A 274 -1.84 -4.59 21.35
CA ALA A 274 -1.36 -3.24 21.63
C ALA A 274 -2.53 -2.33 22.05
N PHE A 275 -3.65 -2.37 21.33
CA PHE A 275 -4.86 -1.63 21.65
C PHE A 275 -5.45 -1.99 23.03
N ASN A 276 -5.43 -3.26 23.41
CA ASN A 276 -5.82 -3.70 24.76
C ASN A 276 -4.92 -3.14 25.88
N LYS A 277 -3.63 -2.88 25.59
CA LYS A 277 -2.73 -2.21 26.54
C LYS A 277 -2.97 -0.70 26.56
N LEU A 278 -3.16 -0.11 25.38
CA LEU A 278 -3.48 1.31 25.23
C LEU A 278 -4.74 1.68 26.00
N GLU A 279 -5.77 0.85 25.98
CA GLU A 279 -7.00 1.07 26.74
C GLU A 279 -6.76 1.17 28.26
N LYS A 280 -5.81 0.39 28.79
CA LYS A 280 -5.41 0.48 30.21
C LYS A 280 -4.68 1.77 30.52
N VAL A 281 -3.79 2.21 29.62
CA VAL A 281 -3.08 3.49 29.72
C VAL A 281 -4.08 4.64 29.64
N ALA A 282 -5.02 4.61 28.69
CA ALA A 282 -6.08 5.59 28.51
C ALA A 282 -6.95 5.72 29.77
N LEU A 283 -7.38 4.61 30.37
CA LEU A 283 -8.14 4.61 31.62
C LEU A 283 -7.39 5.30 32.76
N LYS A 284 -6.11 4.94 32.95
CA LYS A 284 -5.25 5.51 34.01
C LYS A 284 -4.98 6.99 33.78
N ARG A 285 -4.66 7.39 32.54
CA ARG A 285 -4.37 8.78 32.18
C ARG A 285 -5.61 9.66 32.28
N ARG A 286 -6.78 9.16 31.86
CA ARG A 286 -8.04 9.90 31.98
C ARG A 286 -8.37 10.26 33.43
N GLN A 287 -8.07 9.38 34.39
CA GLN A 287 -8.26 9.70 35.81
C GLN A 287 -7.34 10.83 36.31
N LYS A 288 -6.16 10.98 35.70
CA LYS A 288 -5.17 12.02 36.08
C LYS A 288 -5.40 13.34 35.34
N VAL A 289 -5.56 13.30 34.02
CA VAL A 289 -5.55 14.47 33.12
C VAL A 289 -6.97 14.89 32.71
N GLY A 290 -7.93 13.96 32.70
CA GLY A 290 -9.34 14.27 32.42
C GLY A 290 -9.69 14.46 30.93
N ARG A 291 -8.76 14.21 30.00
CA ARG A 291 -8.97 14.23 28.54
C ARG A 291 -8.67 12.86 27.89
N PRO A 292 -9.30 12.53 26.73
CA PRO A 292 -9.00 11.31 26.00
C PRO A 292 -7.59 11.35 25.37
N LEU A 293 -7.02 10.17 25.09
CA LEU A 293 -5.84 10.06 24.22
C LEU A 293 -6.22 10.31 22.77
N ILE A 294 -5.31 10.87 21.98
CA ILE A 294 -5.51 11.09 20.55
C ILE A 294 -4.62 10.13 19.76
N LEU A 295 -5.22 9.36 18.87
CA LEU A 295 -4.48 8.45 17.98
C LEU A 295 -4.75 8.82 16.52
N ILE A 296 -3.70 9.23 15.81
CA ILE A 296 -3.78 9.73 14.45
C ILE A 296 -3.20 8.68 13.49
N PHE A 297 -4.07 8.10 12.68
CA PHE A 297 -3.69 7.23 11.57
C PHE A 297 -3.62 8.06 10.30
N ASN A 298 -2.40 8.37 9.88
CA ASN A 298 -2.15 9.18 8.69
C ASN A 298 -2.06 8.30 7.43
N SER A 299 -2.45 8.87 6.29
CA SER A 299 -2.30 8.24 4.97
C SER A 299 -3.03 6.88 4.84
N MET A 300 -4.26 6.78 5.36
CA MET A 300 -5.05 5.54 5.38
C MET A 300 -5.32 4.96 3.98
N HIS A 301 -5.36 5.81 2.95
CA HIS A 301 -5.46 5.41 1.55
C HIS A 301 -4.32 4.46 1.09
N LEU A 302 -3.20 4.39 1.82
CA LEU A 302 -2.11 3.45 1.53
C LEU A 302 -2.43 2.00 1.91
N LEU A 303 -3.50 1.75 2.68
CA LEU A 303 -4.01 0.40 2.86
C LEU A 303 -4.47 -0.14 1.50
N ARG A 304 -4.33 -1.45 1.31
CA ARG A 304 -4.85 -2.09 0.10
C ARG A 304 -6.33 -2.38 0.30
N ASP A 305 -7.10 -2.29 -0.78
CA ASP A 305 -8.48 -2.78 -0.80
C ASP A 305 -8.53 -4.32 -0.95
N ASP A 306 -7.62 -5.03 -0.27
CA ASP A 306 -7.62 -6.49 -0.16
C ASP A 306 -8.19 -6.92 1.21
N ASP A 307 -8.40 -8.22 1.39
CA ASP A 307 -9.00 -8.76 2.63
C ASP A 307 -8.20 -8.32 3.88
N GLY A 308 -6.86 -8.36 3.79
CA GLY A 308 -5.99 -7.98 4.92
C GLY A 308 -6.08 -6.49 5.29
N GLY A 309 -6.12 -5.59 4.30
CA GLY A 309 -6.31 -4.16 4.52
C GLY A 309 -7.72 -3.83 5.02
N LYS A 310 -8.75 -4.51 4.49
CA LYS A 310 -10.15 -4.40 4.93
C LYS A 310 -10.33 -4.84 6.38
N ASP A 311 -9.78 -5.98 6.76
CA ASP A 311 -9.86 -6.51 8.12
C ASP A 311 -9.14 -5.59 9.12
N LEU A 312 -7.99 -5.04 8.74
CA LEU A 312 -7.24 -4.10 9.57
C LEU A 312 -8.01 -2.78 9.76
N LEU A 313 -8.58 -2.22 8.69
CA LEU A 313 -9.39 -1.00 8.76
C LEU A 313 -10.62 -1.22 9.65
N GLU A 314 -11.28 -2.37 9.50
CA GLU A 314 -12.44 -2.74 10.32
C GLU A 314 -12.07 -2.89 11.80
N LEU A 315 -10.97 -3.57 12.12
CA LEU A 315 -10.45 -3.70 13.49
C LEU A 315 -10.24 -2.33 14.14
N ILE A 316 -9.58 -1.40 13.44
CA ILE A 316 -9.29 -0.06 13.97
C ILE A 316 -10.59 0.74 14.12
N GLN A 317 -11.51 0.63 13.17
CA GLN A 317 -12.81 1.30 13.25
C GLN A 317 -13.62 0.83 14.45
N GLN A 318 -13.70 -0.48 14.71
CA GLN A 318 -14.41 -1.04 15.86
C GLN A 318 -13.84 -0.48 17.18
N ARG A 319 -12.51 -0.37 17.29
CA ARG A 319 -11.85 0.27 18.43
C ARG A 319 -12.15 1.76 18.52
N ALA A 320 -12.14 2.48 17.40
CA ALA A 320 -12.48 3.90 17.35
C ALA A 320 -13.91 4.17 17.86
N GLU A 321 -14.88 3.36 17.44
CA GLU A 321 -16.27 3.42 17.93
C GLU A 321 -16.34 3.19 19.45
N GLN A 322 -15.69 2.14 19.96
CA GLN A 322 -15.67 1.79 21.38
C GLN A 322 -15.01 2.88 22.25
N TRP A 323 -13.85 3.38 21.83
CA TRP A 323 -13.11 4.40 22.57
C TRP A 323 -13.80 5.76 22.56
N SER A 324 -14.43 6.11 21.44
CA SER A 324 -15.25 7.32 21.33
C SER A 324 -16.46 7.24 22.26
N ALA A 325 -17.18 6.11 22.28
CA ALA A 325 -18.34 5.91 23.16
C ALA A 325 -17.97 6.02 24.65
N SER A 326 -16.79 5.53 25.02
CA SER A 326 -16.30 5.54 26.41
C SER A 326 -15.52 6.79 26.78
N ASN A 327 -15.23 7.70 25.83
CA ASN A 327 -14.36 8.86 26.01
C ASN A 327 -12.95 8.50 26.55
N LEU A 328 -12.39 7.39 26.08
CA LEU A 328 -11.04 6.95 26.46
C LEU A 328 -9.98 7.44 25.47
N ALA A 329 -10.28 7.33 24.18
CA ALA A 329 -9.45 7.82 23.10
C ALA A 329 -10.30 8.34 21.95
N THR A 330 -9.77 9.31 21.21
CA THR A 330 -10.32 9.82 19.97
C THR A 330 -9.37 9.44 18.85
N VAL A 331 -9.92 8.74 17.85
CA VAL A 331 -9.17 8.32 16.66
C VAL A 331 -9.37 9.35 15.55
N ILE A 332 -8.30 9.69 14.84
CA ILE A 332 -8.33 10.52 13.63
C ILE A 332 -7.77 9.70 12.49
N PHE A 333 -8.60 9.39 11.50
CA PHE A 333 -8.18 8.84 10.21
C PHE A 333 -7.93 9.98 9.24
N ASN A 334 -6.78 10.01 8.57
CA ASN A 334 -6.55 10.91 7.44
C ASN A 334 -6.39 10.10 6.15
N SER A 335 -7.21 10.42 5.14
CA SER A 335 -7.20 9.74 3.85
C SER A 335 -7.27 10.75 2.70
N ASP A 336 -6.67 10.36 1.58
CA ASP A 336 -6.77 11.11 0.32
C ASP A 336 -7.93 10.53 -0.52
N ASP A 337 -8.06 9.20 -0.51
CA ASP A 337 -9.02 8.47 -1.33
C ASP A 337 -10.39 8.27 -0.67
N TYR A 338 -11.42 8.18 -1.51
CA TYR A 338 -12.83 8.01 -1.12
C TYR A 338 -13.17 6.60 -0.60
N TRP A 339 -12.45 5.56 -1.05
CA TRP A 339 -12.78 4.17 -0.68
C TRP A 339 -12.72 3.93 0.84
N ILE A 340 -11.82 4.64 1.54
CA ILE A 340 -11.74 4.61 3.01
C ILE A 340 -13.04 5.13 3.62
N TYR A 341 -13.58 6.24 3.11
CA TYR A 341 -14.87 6.76 3.57
C TYR A 341 -16.00 5.79 3.27
N GLU A 342 -16.07 5.24 2.05
CA GLU A 342 -17.11 4.29 1.64
C GLU A 342 -17.15 3.06 2.56
N ARG A 343 -15.98 2.52 2.90
CA ARG A 343 -15.87 1.36 3.80
C ARG A 343 -16.26 1.71 5.23
N LEU A 344 -15.71 2.81 5.78
CA LEU A 344 -16.00 3.22 7.15
C LEU A 344 -17.49 3.59 7.35
N LYS A 345 -18.15 4.16 6.33
CA LYS A 345 -19.55 4.58 6.42
C LYS A 345 -20.51 3.44 6.84
N GLN A 346 -20.17 2.19 6.55
CA GLN A 346 -21.00 1.02 6.85
C GLN A 346 -21.23 0.81 8.36
N TYR A 347 -20.24 1.15 9.19
CA TYR A 347 -20.25 0.94 10.63
C TYR A 347 -20.09 2.26 11.43
N ALA A 348 -20.29 3.40 10.77
CA ALA A 348 -20.07 4.73 11.34
C ALA A 348 -21.27 5.23 12.14
N THR A 349 -21.27 5.03 13.46
CA THR A 349 -22.26 5.63 14.36
C THR A 349 -21.77 6.94 14.99
N ARG A 350 -20.45 7.06 15.21
CA ARG A 350 -19.82 8.22 15.86
C ARG A 350 -18.77 8.91 15.00
N MET A 351 -18.65 8.51 13.73
CA MET A 351 -17.70 9.13 12.80
C MET A 351 -18.16 10.53 12.43
N ASN A 352 -17.28 11.51 12.56
CA ASN A 352 -17.46 12.84 11.98
C ASN A 352 -16.48 13.01 10.80
N VAL A 353 -17.00 13.44 9.64
CA VAL A 353 -16.20 13.61 8.43
C VAL A 353 -15.85 15.08 8.25
N ILE A 354 -14.55 15.38 8.21
CA ILE A 354 -14.02 16.72 7.99
C ILE A 354 -13.42 16.76 6.59
N ARG A 355 -14.00 17.58 5.71
CA ARG A 355 -13.51 17.77 4.36
C ARG A 355 -12.52 18.91 4.32
N ILE A 356 -11.36 18.67 3.71
CA ILE A 356 -10.34 19.69 3.49
C ILE A 356 -10.18 19.88 1.99
N LEU A 357 -10.75 20.97 1.49
CA LEU A 357 -10.75 21.32 0.07
C LEU A 357 -9.59 22.27 -0.29
N ASP A 358 -9.47 22.52 -1.59
CA ASP A 358 -8.64 23.59 -2.13
C ASP A 358 -9.06 24.96 -1.57
N LEU A 359 -8.08 25.87 -1.49
CA LEU A 359 -8.34 27.22 -1.01
C LEU A 359 -9.21 28.01 -2.00
N ASP A 360 -10.12 28.82 -1.47
CA ASP A 360 -10.77 29.87 -2.26
C ASP A 360 -9.74 30.85 -2.85
N LYS A 361 -10.14 31.61 -3.87
CA LYS A 361 -9.24 32.55 -4.57
C LYS A 361 -8.53 33.50 -3.62
N GLN A 362 -9.26 34.12 -2.69
CA GLN A 362 -8.70 35.12 -1.79
C GLN A 362 -7.64 34.52 -0.86
N LYS A 363 -7.95 33.39 -0.22
CA LYS A 363 -7.02 32.66 0.65
C LYS A 363 -5.84 32.10 -0.15
N ALA A 364 -6.05 31.65 -1.38
CA ALA A 364 -4.99 31.14 -2.25
C ALA A 364 -3.98 32.24 -2.65
N LEU A 365 -4.46 33.43 -3.03
CA LEU A 365 -3.59 34.56 -3.36
C LEU A 365 -2.82 35.05 -2.13
N ALA A 366 -3.47 35.13 -0.97
CA ALA A 366 -2.82 35.46 0.29
C ALA A 366 -1.75 34.42 0.65
N ALA A 367 -2.07 33.13 0.52
CA ALA A 367 -1.12 32.03 0.72
C ALA A 367 0.12 32.18 -0.17
N LEU A 368 -0.12 32.38 -1.47
CA LEU A 368 0.92 32.46 -2.47
C LEU A 368 1.86 33.65 -2.23
N ARG A 369 1.29 34.82 -1.90
CA ARG A 369 2.06 36.02 -1.49
C ARG A 369 2.93 35.71 -0.27
N ASN A 370 2.35 35.16 0.78
CA ASN A 370 3.07 34.91 2.02
C ASN A 370 4.18 33.84 1.85
N TYR A 371 3.90 32.77 1.10
CA TYR A 371 4.92 31.78 0.74
C TYR A 371 6.08 32.41 -0.02
N ARG A 372 5.78 33.29 -0.99
CA ARG A 372 6.79 33.96 -1.81
C ARG A 372 7.70 34.86 -0.97
N THR A 373 7.10 35.67 -0.09
CA THR A 373 7.84 36.51 0.85
C THR A 373 8.72 35.66 1.77
N LYS A 374 8.22 34.54 2.31
CA LYS A 374 9.04 33.71 3.21
C LYS A 374 10.20 33.01 2.51
N TYR A 375 9.95 32.34 1.39
CA TYR A 375 10.96 31.50 0.77
C TYR A 375 11.97 32.28 -0.07
N ARG A 376 11.56 33.44 -0.62
CA ARG A 376 12.38 34.22 -1.56
C ARG A 376 12.54 35.69 -1.17
N ASN A 377 11.84 36.16 -0.13
CA ASN A 377 11.79 37.58 0.23
C ASN A 377 11.41 38.50 -0.95
N ASP A 378 10.50 38.00 -1.79
CA ASP A 378 10.04 38.65 -3.01
C ASP A 378 8.56 38.99 -2.92
N HIS A 379 8.16 40.09 -3.56
CA HIS A 379 6.81 40.67 -3.52
C HIS A 379 6.29 40.84 -4.96
N PRO A 380 5.85 39.75 -5.61
CA PRO A 380 5.36 39.79 -6.98
C PRO A 380 4.10 40.65 -7.09
N SER A 381 3.85 41.17 -8.29
CA SER A 381 2.62 41.92 -8.57
C SER A 381 1.38 41.02 -8.44
N GLU A 382 0.24 41.63 -8.12
CA GLU A 382 -1.04 40.91 -8.01
C GLU A 382 -1.37 40.15 -9.30
N SER A 383 -1.06 40.74 -10.46
CA SER A 383 -1.27 40.11 -11.76
C SER A 383 -0.53 38.78 -11.94
N ILE A 384 0.68 38.63 -11.38
CA ILE A 384 1.45 37.38 -11.45
C ILE A 384 0.82 36.34 -10.51
N LEU A 385 0.38 36.77 -9.33
CA LEU A 385 -0.29 35.88 -8.38
C LEU A 385 -1.62 35.35 -8.95
N GLU A 386 -2.41 36.23 -9.57
CA GLU A 386 -3.65 35.84 -10.26
C GLU A 386 -3.37 34.91 -11.43
N GLN A 387 -2.38 35.21 -12.27
CA GLN A 387 -2.01 34.34 -13.38
C GLN A 387 -1.59 32.93 -12.93
N VAL A 388 -0.87 32.84 -11.81
CA VAL A 388 -0.51 31.54 -11.22
C VAL A 388 -1.77 30.82 -10.72
N TYR A 389 -2.64 31.52 -9.98
CA TYR A 389 -3.89 30.95 -9.47
C TYR A 389 -4.78 30.43 -10.61
N ASP A 390 -4.93 31.18 -11.70
CA ASP A 390 -5.77 30.79 -12.84
C ASP A 390 -5.25 29.52 -13.54
N LEU A 391 -3.96 29.21 -13.41
CA LEU A 391 -3.35 28.00 -13.96
C LEU A 391 -3.47 26.78 -13.03
N VAL A 392 -3.20 26.95 -11.73
CA VAL A 392 -3.07 25.83 -10.78
C VAL A 392 -4.19 25.70 -9.75
N GLY A 393 -5.06 26.70 -9.63
CA GLY A 393 -6.12 26.75 -8.63
C GLY A 393 -5.63 26.90 -7.19
N GLY A 394 -6.48 26.49 -6.23
CA GLY A 394 -6.26 26.66 -4.79
C GLY A 394 -5.48 25.54 -4.09
N ARG A 395 -4.91 24.59 -4.84
CA ARG A 395 -4.21 23.43 -4.27
C ARG A 395 -2.92 23.85 -3.57
N MET A 396 -2.85 23.64 -2.26
CA MET A 396 -1.77 24.11 -1.40
C MET A 396 -0.38 23.63 -1.85
N SER A 397 -0.27 22.36 -2.26
CA SER A 397 0.99 21.79 -2.76
C SER A 397 1.49 22.47 -4.04
N TYR A 398 0.59 22.81 -4.96
CA TYR A 398 0.93 23.53 -6.19
C TYR A 398 1.32 24.98 -5.89
N LEU A 399 0.55 25.68 -5.06
CA LEU A 399 0.87 27.05 -4.62
C LEU A 399 2.24 27.12 -3.95
N SER A 400 2.54 26.18 -3.04
CA SER A 400 3.85 26.09 -2.38
C SER A 400 4.99 25.83 -3.36
N ARG A 401 4.77 24.95 -4.36
CA ARG A 401 5.76 24.65 -5.40
C ARG A 401 6.04 25.86 -6.29
N CYS A 402 5.00 26.59 -6.70
CA CYS A 402 5.15 27.82 -7.48
C CYS A 402 5.83 28.93 -6.68
N ALA A 403 5.51 29.11 -5.39
CA ALA A 403 6.13 30.15 -4.58
C ALA A 403 7.65 29.95 -4.39
N LYS A 404 8.10 28.70 -4.28
CA LYS A 404 9.51 28.33 -4.06
C LYS A 404 10.39 28.44 -5.31
N SER A 405 9.82 28.39 -6.50
CA SER A 405 10.57 28.41 -7.76
C SER A 405 11.15 29.79 -8.07
N ASP A 406 12.05 29.90 -9.04
CA ASP A 406 12.54 31.22 -9.49
C ASP A 406 11.43 31.98 -10.24
N ASP A 407 10.81 31.29 -11.20
CA ASP A 407 9.72 31.78 -12.03
C ASP A 407 8.42 31.03 -11.71
N MET A 408 7.49 31.74 -11.07
CA MET A 408 6.23 31.19 -10.58
C MET A 408 5.32 30.76 -11.74
N VAL A 409 5.23 31.56 -12.79
CA VAL A 409 4.34 31.33 -13.94
C VAL A 409 4.84 30.16 -14.77
N LYS A 410 6.15 30.11 -15.06
CA LYS A 410 6.75 28.97 -15.76
C LYS A 410 6.57 27.67 -14.98
N THR A 411 6.63 27.73 -13.66
CA THR A 411 6.41 26.56 -12.79
C THR A 411 4.95 26.12 -12.81
N ALA A 412 4.00 27.07 -12.79
CA ALA A 412 2.57 26.80 -12.95
C ALA A 412 2.29 26.07 -14.28
N PHE A 413 2.85 26.56 -15.40
CA PHE A 413 2.76 25.86 -16.69
C PHE A 413 3.38 24.46 -16.65
N SER A 414 4.51 24.30 -15.96
CA SER A 414 5.14 22.97 -15.80
C SER A 414 4.26 22.01 -14.99
N ILE A 415 3.45 22.49 -14.05
CA ILE A 415 2.48 21.68 -13.31
C ILE A 415 1.36 21.24 -14.24
N CYS A 416 0.72 22.16 -14.98
CA CYS A 416 -0.31 21.81 -15.95
C CYS A 416 0.19 20.78 -16.99
N ARG A 417 1.42 20.99 -17.49
CA ARG A 417 2.05 20.03 -18.42
C ARG A 417 2.27 18.66 -17.77
N ALA A 418 2.71 18.62 -16.51
CA ALA A 418 2.95 17.36 -15.81
C ALA A 418 1.64 16.58 -15.58
N GLU A 419 0.55 17.25 -15.21
CA GLU A 419 -0.77 16.62 -15.05
C GLU A 419 -1.31 16.10 -16.38
N LYS A 420 -1.18 16.88 -17.47
CA LYS A 420 -1.49 16.40 -18.82
C LYS A 420 -0.67 15.18 -19.21
N THR A 421 0.65 15.23 -19.01
CA THR A 421 1.53 14.08 -19.29
C THR A 421 1.17 12.87 -18.43
N TRP A 422 0.79 13.07 -17.17
CA TRP A 422 0.33 12.00 -16.29
C TRP A 422 -0.93 11.33 -16.84
N PHE A 423 -1.96 12.12 -17.18
CA PHE A 423 -3.22 11.60 -17.72
C PHE A 423 -3.00 10.84 -19.04
N LEU A 424 -2.21 11.38 -19.96
CA LEU A 424 -1.86 10.70 -21.22
C LEU A 424 -1.10 9.39 -20.97
N ASN A 425 -0.13 9.38 -20.05
CA ASN A 425 0.65 8.17 -19.77
C ASN A 425 -0.19 7.04 -19.14
N GLN A 426 -1.23 7.39 -18.37
CA GLN A 426 -2.10 6.41 -17.71
C GLN A 426 -3.28 5.98 -18.58
N CYS A 427 -3.85 6.91 -19.37
CA CYS A 427 -5.17 6.74 -19.97
C CYS A 427 -5.25 7.07 -21.46
N TRP A 428 -4.13 7.11 -22.19
CA TRP A 428 -4.19 7.32 -23.64
C TRP A 428 -4.74 6.10 -24.40
N ILE A 429 -5.53 6.41 -25.41
CA ILE A 429 -6.24 5.47 -26.28
C ILE A 429 -5.46 5.19 -27.57
N LEU A 430 -5.72 4.04 -28.20
CA LEU A 430 -4.92 3.56 -29.35
C LEU A 430 -5.66 3.57 -30.70
N GLY A 431 -6.97 3.80 -30.73
CA GLY A 431 -7.76 3.77 -31.96
C GLY A 431 -7.96 2.35 -32.52
N THR A 432 -8.22 2.26 -33.83
CA THR A 432 -8.46 0.99 -34.53
C THR A 432 -7.23 0.07 -34.59
N GLU A 433 -6.03 0.65 -34.49
CA GLU A 433 -4.75 -0.07 -34.59
C GLU A 433 -4.39 -0.82 -33.30
N MET A 434 -5.26 -0.82 -32.28
CA MET A 434 -5.00 -1.56 -31.05
C MET A 434 -5.00 -3.08 -31.31
N ASP A 435 -4.03 -3.75 -30.68
CA ASP A 435 -3.93 -5.20 -30.63
C ASP A 435 -4.96 -5.78 -29.64
N ASP A 436 -5.38 -7.02 -29.85
CA ASP A 436 -6.34 -7.74 -29.00
C ASP A 436 -5.76 -7.96 -27.59
N ASP A 437 -4.44 -8.08 -27.45
CA ASP A 437 -3.74 -8.34 -26.18
C ASP A 437 -3.74 -7.14 -25.21
N VAL A 438 -4.01 -5.92 -25.69
CA VAL A 438 -4.01 -4.70 -24.86
C VAL A 438 -5.41 -4.25 -24.44
N MET A 439 -6.42 -5.09 -24.67
CA MET A 439 -7.83 -4.76 -24.48
C MET A 439 -8.17 -4.25 -23.07
N ASP A 440 -7.66 -4.88 -22.00
CA ASP A 440 -7.99 -4.46 -20.62
C ASP A 440 -7.45 -3.07 -20.29
N GLN A 441 -6.22 -2.77 -20.73
CA GLN A 441 -5.63 -1.45 -20.58
C GLN A 441 -6.40 -0.40 -21.41
N GLN A 442 -6.90 -0.77 -22.59
CA GLN A 442 -7.71 0.11 -23.43
C GLN A 442 -9.13 0.31 -22.90
N LYS A 443 -9.75 -0.67 -22.24
CA LYS A 443 -10.99 -0.47 -21.47
C LYS A 443 -10.78 0.53 -20.34
N PHE A 444 -9.65 0.43 -19.63
CA PHE A 444 -9.28 1.39 -18.59
C PHE A 444 -9.00 2.79 -19.15
N ALA A 445 -8.26 2.90 -20.24
CA ALA A 445 -7.95 4.20 -20.86
C ALA A 445 -9.20 4.89 -21.44
N SER A 446 -9.98 4.16 -22.23
CA SER A 446 -11.17 4.70 -22.92
C SER A 446 -12.25 5.13 -21.93
N ALA A 447 -12.50 4.38 -20.85
CA ALA A 447 -13.46 4.78 -19.83
C ALA A 447 -13.10 6.12 -19.15
N ALA A 448 -11.80 6.35 -18.89
CA ALA A 448 -11.33 7.63 -18.36
C ALA A 448 -11.51 8.77 -19.38
N MET A 449 -11.21 8.53 -20.66
CA MET A 449 -11.38 9.51 -21.74
C MET A 449 -12.84 9.89 -21.97
N VAL A 450 -13.75 8.91 -21.92
CA VAL A 450 -15.20 9.15 -22.02
C VAL A 450 -15.69 10.02 -20.84
N LEU A 451 -15.22 9.74 -19.61
CA LEU A 451 -15.59 10.56 -18.45
C LEU A 451 -14.99 11.97 -18.55
N ALA A 452 -13.72 12.11 -18.97
CA ALA A 452 -13.08 13.41 -19.18
C ALA A 452 -13.84 14.25 -20.22
N LYS A 453 -14.22 13.64 -21.35
CA LYS A 453 -15.06 14.27 -22.38
C LYS A 453 -16.40 14.71 -21.81
N ALA A 454 -17.07 13.85 -21.04
CA ALA A 454 -18.34 14.19 -20.41
C ALA A 454 -18.23 15.38 -19.44
N MET A 455 -17.13 15.49 -18.68
CA MET A 455 -16.87 16.64 -17.81
C MET A 455 -16.61 17.93 -18.61
N VAL A 456 -15.87 17.86 -19.71
CA VAL A 456 -15.65 19.00 -20.62
C VAL A 456 -16.97 19.45 -21.26
N ASP A 457 -17.81 18.51 -21.69
CA ASP A 457 -19.11 18.81 -22.27
C ASP A 457 -20.10 19.36 -21.23
N LEU A 458 -20.06 18.86 -19.99
CA LEU A 458 -20.82 19.42 -18.87
C LEU A 458 -20.39 20.85 -18.54
N GLU A 459 -19.08 21.11 -18.49
CA GLU A 459 -18.55 22.45 -18.27
C GLU A 459 -19.00 23.45 -19.34
N LYS A 460 -19.17 23.01 -20.59
CA LYS A 460 -19.73 23.84 -21.66
C LYS A 460 -21.15 24.31 -21.37
N GLN A 461 -21.92 23.51 -20.63
CA GLN A 461 -23.32 23.75 -20.30
C GLN A 461 -23.51 24.50 -18.96
N MET A 462 -22.47 24.60 -18.13
CA MET A 462 -22.54 25.31 -16.85
C MET A 462 -22.73 26.83 -17.04
N GLU A 463 -23.63 27.42 -16.25
CA GLU A 463 -23.89 28.86 -16.26
C GLU A 463 -22.68 29.68 -15.80
N HIS A 464 -21.94 29.16 -14.82
CA HIS A 464 -20.78 29.81 -14.23
C HIS A 464 -19.62 28.81 -14.07
N ARG A 465 -18.47 29.13 -14.66
CA ARG A 465 -17.21 28.38 -14.50
C ARG A 465 -16.24 29.02 -13.51
N TYR A 466 -16.56 30.24 -13.09
CA TYR A 466 -15.71 31.06 -12.26
C TYR A 466 -16.58 31.98 -11.39
N HIS A 467 -16.24 32.06 -10.11
CA HIS A 467 -16.79 33.03 -9.17
C HIS A 467 -15.69 34.02 -8.76
N PRO A 468 -15.93 35.34 -8.70
CA PRO A 468 -14.91 36.31 -8.33
C PRO A 468 -14.24 36.06 -6.97
N GLU A 469 -14.99 35.56 -5.99
CA GLU A 469 -14.50 35.29 -4.63
C GLU A 469 -14.07 33.84 -4.39
N GLN A 470 -14.82 32.86 -4.90
CA GLN A 470 -14.53 31.44 -4.68
C GLN A 470 -13.47 30.93 -5.67
N GLY A 471 -13.44 31.51 -6.88
CA GLY A 471 -12.53 31.17 -7.96
C GLY A 471 -13.09 30.11 -8.91
N HIS A 472 -12.27 29.13 -9.31
CA HIS A 472 -12.67 28.11 -10.27
C HIS A 472 -13.78 27.21 -9.73
N ILE A 473 -14.83 27.02 -10.54
CA ILE A 473 -15.89 26.04 -10.27
C ILE A 473 -15.70 24.90 -11.27
N LEU A 474 -15.31 23.73 -10.77
CA LEU A 474 -15.12 22.54 -11.59
C LEU A 474 -16.44 21.81 -11.83
N PRO A 475 -16.60 21.11 -12.97
CA PRO A 475 -17.77 20.26 -13.20
C PRO A 475 -17.80 19.09 -12.21
N GLU A 476 -18.97 18.78 -11.68
CA GLU A 476 -19.20 17.65 -10.79
C GLU A 476 -20.28 16.72 -11.37
N ILE A 477 -20.00 15.41 -11.37
CA ILE A 477 -20.92 14.37 -11.82
C ILE A 477 -21.19 13.43 -10.65
N PRO A 478 -22.45 13.17 -10.26
CA PRO A 478 -22.75 12.19 -9.22
C PRO A 478 -22.13 10.81 -9.53
N LEU A 479 -21.59 10.12 -8.52
CA LEU A 479 -20.84 8.87 -8.69
C LEU A 479 -21.58 7.80 -9.50
N HIS A 480 -22.89 7.64 -9.26
CA HIS A 480 -23.70 6.70 -10.03
C HIS A 480 -23.81 7.07 -11.52
N LYS A 481 -23.85 8.37 -11.85
CA LYS A 481 -23.84 8.86 -13.24
C LYS A 481 -22.48 8.74 -13.89
N ALA A 482 -21.40 9.01 -13.15
CA ALA A 482 -20.04 8.76 -13.64
C ALA A 482 -19.87 7.27 -14.03
N ARG A 483 -20.34 6.36 -13.16
CA ARG A 483 -20.36 4.91 -13.43
C ARG A 483 -21.19 4.53 -14.67
N GLU A 484 -22.34 5.18 -14.87
CA GLU A 484 -23.18 5.00 -16.07
C GLU A 484 -22.47 5.45 -17.34
N ILE A 485 -21.87 6.65 -17.33
CA ILE A 485 -21.13 7.23 -18.47
C ILE A 485 -19.96 6.35 -18.88
N MET A 486 -19.22 5.82 -17.91
CA MET A 486 -18.01 5.04 -18.16
C MET A 486 -18.31 3.60 -18.56
N THR A 487 -19.50 3.07 -18.25
CA THR A 487 -19.92 1.66 -18.37
C THR A 487 -19.10 0.65 -17.56
N ARG A 488 -17.85 0.98 -17.19
CA ARG A 488 -16.95 0.25 -16.29
C ARG A 488 -16.91 0.92 -14.92
N ALA A 489 -17.93 0.62 -14.12
CA ALA A 489 -18.13 1.22 -12.80
C ALA A 489 -17.02 0.90 -11.79
N ASP A 490 -16.27 -0.18 -12.02
CA ASP A 490 -15.19 -0.68 -11.17
C ASP A 490 -13.93 0.19 -11.23
N PHE A 491 -13.67 0.85 -12.37
CA PHE A 491 -12.44 1.64 -12.54
C PHE A 491 -12.44 2.98 -11.80
N ILE A 492 -13.60 3.49 -11.36
CA ILE A 492 -13.68 4.83 -10.77
C ILE A 492 -12.81 4.99 -9.52
N GLN A 493 -12.74 3.94 -8.68
CA GLN A 493 -11.88 3.93 -7.50
C GLN A 493 -10.39 3.91 -7.89
N SER A 494 -10.04 3.22 -8.97
CA SER A 494 -8.67 3.20 -9.47
C SER A 494 -8.23 4.57 -10.00
N TYR A 495 -9.12 5.33 -10.65
CA TYR A 495 -8.81 6.69 -11.09
C TYR A 495 -8.65 7.68 -9.93
N ASP A 496 -9.43 7.50 -8.86
CA ASP A 496 -9.30 8.24 -7.60
C ASP A 496 -7.93 8.01 -6.97
N ALA A 497 -7.51 6.75 -6.81
CA ALA A 497 -6.21 6.38 -6.24
C ALA A 497 -5.00 6.94 -7.03
N ILE A 498 -5.14 7.12 -8.35
CA ILE A 498 -4.09 7.71 -9.20
C ILE A 498 -4.27 9.21 -9.46
N ASN A 499 -5.19 9.88 -8.75
CA ASN A 499 -5.41 11.34 -8.76
C ASN A 499 -5.79 11.90 -10.15
N ILE A 500 -6.61 11.17 -10.92
CA ILE A 500 -7.16 11.67 -12.20
C ILE A 500 -8.53 12.32 -11.96
N PHE A 501 -9.41 11.60 -11.28
CA PHE A 501 -10.69 12.09 -10.82
C PHE A 501 -10.67 12.04 -9.29
N ALA A 502 -11.30 13.01 -8.63
CA ALA A 502 -11.50 12.98 -7.19
C ALA A 502 -12.97 12.70 -6.88
N ILE A 503 -13.24 11.86 -5.88
CA ILE A 503 -14.58 11.60 -5.37
C ILE A 503 -14.75 12.28 -4.00
N ASP A 504 -15.63 13.28 -3.92
CA ASP A 504 -15.96 13.90 -2.62
C ASP A 504 -16.81 12.92 -1.77
N SER A 505 -16.81 13.11 -0.45
CA SER A 505 -17.69 12.44 0.52
C SER A 505 -19.19 12.56 0.23
N ASN A 506 -19.60 13.55 -0.57
CA ASN A 506 -20.96 13.66 -1.12
C ASN A 506 -21.22 12.70 -2.30
N ALA A 507 -20.24 11.86 -2.66
CA ALA A 507 -20.25 10.97 -3.80
C ALA A 507 -20.40 11.72 -5.14
N ASN A 508 -19.72 12.86 -5.28
CA ASN A 508 -19.58 13.59 -6.54
C ASN A 508 -18.17 13.38 -7.10
N VAL A 509 -18.08 13.08 -8.38
CA VAL A 509 -16.84 12.90 -9.13
C VAL A 509 -16.51 14.20 -9.85
N ARG A 510 -15.28 14.68 -9.68
CA ARG A 510 -14.74 15.86 -10.35
C ARG A 510 -13.34 15.57 -10.89
N PRO A 511 -12.78 16.41 -11.77
CA PRO A 511 -11.34 16.38 -12.05
C PRO A 511 -10.57 16.54 -10.73
N ASP A 512 -9.45 15.84 -10.55
CA ASP A 512 -8.68 15.94 -9.28
C ASP A 512 -8.32 17.39 -8.96
N SER A 513 -7.93 18.18 -9.96
CA SER A 513 -7.48 19.55 -9.78
C SER A 513 -7.75 20.44 -11.00
N VAL A 514 -7.57 21.76 -10.84
CA VAL A 514 -7.67 22.73 -11.95
C VAL A 514 -6.69 22.39 -13.10
N PRO A 515 -5.39 22.08 -12.84
CA PRO A 515 -4.49 21.54 -13.85
C PRO A 515 -5.00 20.31 -14.59
N MET A 516 -5.65 19.37 -13.90
CA MET A 516 -6.21 18.17 -14.52
C MET A 516 -7.39 18.52 -15.43
N MET A 517 -8.26 19.44 -15.01
CA MET A 517 -9.34 19.93 -15.87
C MET A 517 -8.79 20.67 -17.10
N ASN A 518 -7.71 21.44 -16.95
CA ASN A 518 -7.01 22.06 -18.09
C ASN A 518 -6.49 21.00 -19.07
N ALA A 519 -5.94 19.89 -18.57
CA ALA A 519 -5.51 18.78 -19.41
C ALA A 519 -6.67 18.15 -20.19
N PHE A 520 -7.82 17.93 -19.55
CA PHE A 520 -9.02 17.41 -20.23
C PHE A 520 -9.48 18.35 -21.35
N ARG A 521 -9.55 19.66 -21.09
CA ARG A 521 -9.92 20.67 -22.10
C ARG A 521 -8.98 20.63 -23.30
N GLU A 522 -7.66 20.58 -23.06
CA GLU A 522 -6.68 20.56 -24.14
C GLU A 522 -6.79 19.29 -24.99
N ILE A 523 -6.91 18.12 -24.35
CA ILE A 523 -6.96 16.83 -25.06
C ILE A 523 -8.25 16.69 -25.85
N CYS A 524 -9.41 17.00 -25.24
CA CYS A 524 -10.68 16.94 -25.93
C CYS A 524 -10.85 18.01 -27.03
N ALA A 525 -9.97 19.00 -27.09
CA ALA A 525 -9.93 19.99 -28.15
C ALA A 525 -8.97 19.61 -29.30
N GLU A 526 -8.23 18.50 -29.20
CA GLU A 526 -7.36 18.03 -30.27
C GLU A 526 -8.19 17.61 -31.51
N GLU A 527 -7.71 17.99 -32.69
CA GLU A 527 -8.40 17.68 -33.95
C GLU A 527 -8.47 16.17 -34.18
N GLY A 528 -9.68 15.65 -34.41
CA GLY A 528 -9.92 14.21 -34.59
C GLY A 528 -10.00 13.40 -33.30
N PHE A 529 -9.97 14.03 -32.11
CA PHE A 529 -10.07 13.32 -30.83
C PHE A 529 -11.35 12.47 -30.73
N ASP A 530 -12.50 13.03 -31.06
CA ASP A 530 -13.79 12.34 -30.96
C ASP A 530 -13.83 11.09 -31.86
N ASP A 531 -13.34 11.22 -33.10
CA ASP A 531 -13.26 10.10 -34.05
C ASP A 531 -12.27 9.04 -33.56
N PHE A 532 -11.14 9.45 -32.98
CA PHE A 532 -10.13 8.54 -32.44
C PHE A 532 -10.62 7.78 -31.19
N LEU A 533 -11.40 8.46 -30.34
CA LEU A 533 -12.08 7.84 -29.20
C LEU A 533 -13.13 6.85 -29.67
N GLN A 534 -13.99 7.22 -30.63
CA GLN A 534 -14.99 6.32 -31.17
C GLN A 534 -14.36 5.09 -31.82
N ALA A 535 -13.30 5.27 -32.62
CA ALA A 535 -12.52 4.19 -33.21
C ALA A 535 -11.97 3.21 -32.16
N THR A 536 -11.52 3.71 -31.00
CA THR A 536 -11.06 2.88 -29.89
C THR A 536 -12.22 2.08 -29.28
N LEU A 537 -13.36 2.72 -29.03
CA LEU A 537 -14.54 2.07 -28.46
C LEU A 537 -15.11 0.99 -29.38
N ASP A 538 -15.23 1.28 -30.68
CA ASP A 538 -15.70 0.34 -31.69
C ASP A 538 -14.77 -0.87 -31.77
N ARG A 539 -13.45 -0.64 -31.78
CA ARG A 539 -12.46 -1.72 -31.80
C ARG A 539 -12.51 -2.59 -30.55
N ILE A 540 -12.71 -2.03 -29.36
CA ILE A 540 -12.95 -2.82 -28.13
C ILE A 540 -14.21 -3.69 -28.30
N GLY A 541 -15.29 -3.10 -28.81
CA GLY A 541 -16.54 -3.81 -29.07
C GLY A 541 -16.38 -4.98 -30.06
N ASP A 542 -15.63 -4.77 -31.14
CA ASP A 542 -15.33 -5.80 -32.13
C ASP A 542 -14.54 -6.97 -31.52
N ILE A 543 -13.50 -6.68 -30.74
CA ILE A 543 -12.67 -7.72 -30.09
C ILE A 543 -13.51 -8.52 -29.09
N GLU A 544 -14.34 -7.86 -28.29
CA GLU A 544 -15.23 -8.56 -27.36
C GLU A 544 -16.27 -9.42 -28.10
N SER A 545 -16.83 -8.91 -29.19
CA SER A 545 -17.81 -9.65 -30.01
C SER A 545 -17.18 -10.89 -30.65
N LEU A 546 -15.96 -10.77 -31.17
CA LEU A 546 -15.20 -11.91 -31.70
C LEU A 546 -14.88 -12.93 -30.60
N GLY A 547 -14.48 -12.46 -29.42
CA GLY A 547 -14.25 -13.31 -28.24
C GLY A 547 -15.50 -14.11 -27.84
N ARG A 548 -16.65 -13.44 -27.73
CA ARG A 548 -17.95 -14.08 -27.41
C ARG A 548 -18.39 -15.06 -28.50
N THR A 549 -18.22 -14.69 -29.77
CA THR A 549 -18.56 -15.59 -30.90
C THR A 549 -17.69 -16.84 -30.88
N ARG A 550 -16.39 -16.69 -30.62
CA ARG A 550 -15.46 -17.81 -30.48
C ARG A 550 -15.83 -18.70 -29.28
N GLU A 551 -16.19 -18.11 -28.14
CA GLU A 551 -16.65 -18.85 -26.97
C GLU A 551 -17.94 -19.63 -27.25
N LEU A 552 -18.94 -18.99 -27.86
CA LEU A 552 -20.19 -19.65 -28.27
C LEU A 552 -19.93 -20.78 -29.27
N THR A 553 -19.12 -20.55 -30.30
CA THR A 553 -18.79 -21.59 -31.29
C THR A 553 -18.09 -22.78 -30.65
N ILE A 554 -17.24 -22.54 -29.65
CA ILE A 554 -16.55 -23.60 -28.89
C ILE A 554 -17.52 -24.30 -27.93
N LYS A 555 -18.44 -23.58 -27.29
CA LYS A 555 -19.50 -24.15 -26.44
C LYS A 555 -20.49 -24.98 -27.24
N ASP A 556 -20.96 -24.50 -28.39
CA ASP A 556 -21.80 -25.26 -29.33
C ASP A 556 -21.08 -26.53 -29.83
N LEU A 557 -19.75 -26.45 -30.01
CA LEU A 557 -18.92 -27.61 -30.32
C LEU A 557 -18.75 -28.56 -29.12
N TRP A 558 -18.81 -28.06 -27.88
CA TRP A 558 -18.73 -28.90 -26.67
C TRP A 558 -20.08 -29.49 -26.25
N GLU A 559 -21.18 -28.79 -26.48
CA GLU A 559 -22.56 -29.17 -26.15
C GLU A 559 -23.23 -30.05 -27.23
N GLY A 560 -22.44 -30.61 -28.16
CA GLY A 560 -22.95 -31.54 -29.17
C GLY A 560 -21.96 -31.94 -30.27
N GLY A 561 -20.83 -31.24 -30.40
CA GLY A 561 -19.81 -31.56 -31.40
C GLY A 561 -19.04 -32.84 -31.08
N LYS A 562 -18.88 -33.69 -32.10
CA LYS A 562 -18.09 -34.93 -32.00
C LYS A 562 -16.65 -34.63 -32.44
N TYR A 563 -15.69 -34.89 -31.57
CA TYR A 563 -14.27 -34.87 -31.94
C TYR A 563 -13.88 -36.21 -32.55
N ASN A 564 -13.52 -36.20 -33.82
CA ASN A 564 -13.01 -37.38 -34.51
C ASN A 564 -11.48 -37.30 -34.51
N ILE A 565 -10.85 -38.08 -33.62
CA ILE A 565 -9.39 -38.15 -33.50
C ILE A 565 -8.90 -39.26 -34.41
N LYS A 566 -8.23 -38.88 -35.52
CA LYS A 566 -7.60 -39.83 -36.43
C LYS A 566 -6.10 -39.84 -36.16
N MET A 567 -5.60 -40.98 -35.67
CA MET A 567 -4.16 -41.24 -35.62
C MET A 567 -3.72 -41.77 -36.98
N GLN A 568 -2.85 -41.02 -37.66
CA GLN A 568 -2.14 -41.49 -38.84
C GLN A 568 -0.65 -41.62 -38.51
N SER A 569 0.06 -42.48 -39.24
CA SER A 569 1.45 -42.88 -39.01
C SER A 569 2.47 -41.74 -39.25
N GLY A 570 2.34 -40.66 -38.48
CA GLY A 570 3.08 -39.40 -38.60
C GLY A 570 2.52 -38.24 -37.77
N GLY A 571 1.31 -38.33 -37.21
CA GLY A 571 0.73 -37.28 -36.37
C GLY A 571 -0.72 -37.56 -35.93
N ILE A 572 -1.18 -36.80 -34.94
CA ILE A 572 -2.57 -36.82 -34.45
C ILE A 572 -3.33 -35.69 -35.15
N THR A 573 -4.40 -36.03 -35.87
CA THR A 573 -5.29 -35.05 -36.51
C THR A 573 -6.61 -34.98 -35.75
N PHE A 574 -7.02 -33.78 -35.35
CA PHE A 574 -8.30 -33.52 -34.71
C PHE A 574 -9.27 -32.96 -35.75
N GLU A 575 -10.29 -33.74 -36.14
CA GLU A 575 -11.40 -33.26 -36.98
C GLU A 575 -12.61 -32.98 -36.08
N CYS A 576 -13.17 -31.78 -36.19
CA CYS A 576 -14.38 -31.38 -35.46
C CYS A 576 -15.60 -31.51 -36.37
N GLU A 577 -16.58 -32.31 -35.96
CA GLU A 577 -17.86 -32.48 -36.67
C GLU A 577 -18.91 -31.65 -35.92
N LYS A 578 -19.56 -30.70 -36.60
CA LYS A 578 -20.67 -29.91 -36.01
C LYS A 578 -21.82 -30.85 -35.65
N PRO A 579 -22.54 -30.63 -34.53
CA PRO A 579 -23.76 -31.37 -34.24
C PRO A 579 -24.78 -31.18 -35.38
N GLU A 580 -25.56 -32.22 -35.67
CA GLU A 580 -26.76 -32.08 -36.50
C GLU A 580 -27.74 -31.17 -35.73
N GLU A 581 -28.31 -30.17 -36.42
CA GLU A 581 -29.27 -29.23 -35.84
C GLU A 581 -30.56 -29.98 -35.45
N ASP A 582 -30.66 -30.38 -34.18
CA ASP A 582 -31.92 -30.86 -33.60
C ASP A 582 -32.64 -29.66 -32.95
N GLU A 583 -33.75 -29.24 -33.56
CA GLU A 583 -34.72 -28.33 -32.97
C GLU A 583 -35.33 -28.99 -31.71
N GLU A 584 -34.97 -28.51 -30.51
CA GLU A 584 -35.84 -28.28 -29.33
C GLU A 584 -35.00 -28.09 -28.05
N GLY A 585 -35.25 -27.00 -27.31
CA GLY A 585 -34.36 -26.51 -26.26
C GLY A 585 -34.58 -27.08 -24.85
N GLU A 586 -33.61 -26.81 -23.97
CA GLU A 586 -33.81 -26.58 -22.53
C GLU A 586 -32.52 -26.02 -21.91
N ALA A 587 -32.63 -24.89 -21.19
CA ALA A 587 -31.52 -24.26 -20.47
C ALA A 587 -31.17 -25.06 -19.20
N LYS A 588 -29.88 -25.40 -19.00
CA LYS A 588 -29.36 -25.97 -17.75
C LYS A 588 -28.03 -25.34 -17.31
N ASN A 589 -28.14 -24.59 -16.21
CA ASN A 589 -27.18 -24.19 -15.15
C ASN A 589 -25.65 -24.45 -15.29
N ASP A 590 -24.91 -23.35 -15.08
CA ASP A 590 -23.47 -23.05 -15.21
C ASP A 590 -22.46 -23.70 -14.24
N ASP A 591 -22.80 -24.70 -13.42
CA ASP A 591 -21.85 -25.25 -12.41
C ASP A 591 -21.02 -26.47 -12.90
N GLY A 592 -21.12 -26.83 -14.18
CA GLY A 592 -20.45 -28.00 -14.78
C GLY A 592 -19.03 -27.76 -15.32
N ASP A 593 -18.72 -26.53 -15.72
CA ASP A 593 -17.70 -26.25 -16.75
C ASP A 593 -16.25 -26.56 -16.33
N VAL A 594 -15.92 -26.39 -15.06
CA VAL A 594 -14.55 -26.63 -14.56
C VAL A 594 -14.22 -28.13 -14.48
N LYS A 595 -15.23 -28.99 -14.26
CA LYS A 595 -15.04 -30.45 -14.21
C LYS A 595 -14.86 -31.04 -15.61
N THR A 596 -15.59 -30.51 -16.59
CA THR A 596 -15.56 -30.97 -17.99
C THR A 596 -14.23 -30.60 -18.66
N TYR A 597 -13.69 -29.40 -18.36
CA TYR A 597 -12.37 -28.97 -18.85
C TYR A 597 -11.23 -29.87 -18.36
N LYS A 598 -11.23 -30.24 -17.06
CA LYS A 598 -10.24 -31.18 -16.50
C LYS A 598 -10.35 -32.58 -17.11
N ALA A 599 -11.57 -33.04 -17.41
CA ALA A 599 -11.79 -34.33 -18.07
C ALA A 599 -11.26 -34.33 -19.51
N ALA A 600 -11.50 -33.25 -20.28
CA ALA A 600 -10.97 -33.10 -21.64
C ALA A 600 -9.43 -33.02 -21.67
N GLN A 601 -8.82 -32.26 -20.74
CA GLN A 601 -7.36 -32.22 -20.59
C GLN A 601 -6.78 -33.61 -20.27
N GLN A 602 -7.45 -34.40 -19.42
CA GLN A 602 -7.02 -35.77 -19.12
C GLN A 602 -7.10 -36.69 -20.35
N VAL A 603 -8.15 -36.59 -21.16
CA VAL A 603 -8.27 -37.39 -22.39
C VAL A 603 -7.18 -37.03 -23.39
N ILE A 604 -6.91 -35.75 -23.60
CA ILE A 604 -5.83 -35.27 -24.49
C ILE A 604 -4.46 -35.73 -23.98
N THR A 605 -4.21 -35.62 -22.67
CA THR A 605 -2.95 -36.05 -22.06
C THR A 605 -2.76 -37.57 -22.21
N THR A 606 -3.83 -38.35 -22.05
CA THR A 606 -3.78 -39.81 -22.16
C THR A 606 -3.57 -40.26 -23.61
N ALA A 607 -4.19 -39.58 -24.58
CA ALA A 607 -3.98 -39.83 -26.01
C ALA A 607 -2.53 -39.50 -26.43
N TYR A 608 -1.97 -38.42 -25.88
CA TYR A 608 -0.57 -38.04 -26.13
C TYR A 608 0.43 -39.02 -25.51
N LEU A 609 0.16 -39.51 -24.29
CA LEU A 609 0.98 -40.53 -23.63
C LEU A 609 0.96 -41.85 -24.40
N LYS A 610 -0.21 -42.31 -24.87
CA LYS A 610 -0.32 -43.50 -25.74
C LYS A 610 0.48 -43.36 -27.04
N TYR A 611 0.44 -42.17 -27.65
CA TYR A 611 1.25 -41.90 -28.85
C TYR A 611 2.76 -41.97 -28.55
N GLN A 612 3.21 -41.49 -27.39
CA GLN A 612 4.61 -41.63 -26.98
C GLN A 612 5.00 -43.09 -26.72
N GLU A 613 4.15 -43.86 -26.03
CA GLU A 613 4.37 -45.30 -25.79
C GLU A 613 4.47 -46.11 -27.08
N GLU A 614 3.62 -45.81 -28.09
CA GLU A 614 3.70 -46.45 -29.41
C GLU A 614 4.96 -46.08 -30.20
N LYS A 615 5.58 -44.93 -29.90
CA LYS A 615 6.79 -44.46 -30.56
C LYS A 615 8.07 -44.98 -29.89
N GLU A 616 8.04 -45.23 -28.59
CA GLU A 616 9.14 -45.82 -27.82
C GLU A 616 9.18 -47.35 -27.91
N GLY A 617 8.05 -47.99 -28.24
CA GLY A 617 7.95 -49.44 -28.44
C GLY A 617 8.29 -49.97 -29.84
N LYS A 618 8.87 -49.14 -30.74
CA LYS A 618 9.22 -49.50 -32.13
C LYS A 618 10.69 -49.31 -32.45
#